data_AF-A0A9D8Q3P1-F1
#
_entry.id   AF-A0A9D8Q3P1-F1
#
_cell.length_a   1.000
_cell.length_b   1.000
_cell.length_c   1.000
_cell.angle_alpha   90.00
_cell.angle_beta   90.00
_cell.angle_gamma   90.00
#
_symmetry.space_group_name_H-M   'P 1'
#
loop_
_entity.id
_entity.type
_entity.pdbx_description
1 polymer ?
#
loop_
_entity_poly.entity_id
_entity_poly.type
_entity_poly.pdbx_seq_one_letter_code
_entity_poly.pdbx_strand_id
1 'polypeptide(L)'
;MALTPVPVALKALLDSVPGPTGSETLPLARCAWRVLAADVKALRTQPPFANAAMDGYAVRADDMAAGQQLRVIGESAAGRRFDGSLGSGEAVRIFTGAPMPEGADSVLMQENAEGVGGPVITVREPVARGRHVRAAGLDFRESDVPLMAGRVLDSAALGLAAAMGHPRLPVRRKPRVAILATGDELVAPGEPAGPDQIVASNSFALMALVEKAGGEALDLGIARDERVELLGHLGLVEPALRNVEIEPPVAVADGASGHGKGQHDAEKMQGRVDAHALQAFLPVEDGRHRFAGRDGRLAFERNMDQTAPVLRIVDRRPDGDDAAVGAAQ
;
A
#
# COMPACT_ATOMS: atom_id res chain seq x y z
N MET A 1 -13.97 -3.97 38.59
CA MET A 1 -12.87 -3.18 38.00
C MET A 1 -13.49 -2.02 37.22
N ALA A 2 -12.91 -0.83 37.28
CA ALA A 2 -13.38 0.30 36.46
C ALA A 2 -13.03 0.03 34.99
N LEU A 3 -13.94 0.41 34.09
CA LEU A 3 -13.75 0.29 32.64
C LEU A 3 -12.67 1.28 32.21
N THR A 4 -11.61 0.77 31.59
CA THR A 4 -10.57 1.64 31.07
C THR A 4 -11.10 2.34 29.78
N PRO A 5 -10.73 3.59 29.44
CA PRO A 5 -11.27 4.28 28.25
C PRO A 5 -10.66 3.83 26.90
N VAL A 6 -11.47 3.71 25.84
CA VAL A 6 -11.03 3.21 24.51
C VAL A 6 -9.72 3.82 23.98
N PRO A 7 -9.47 5.14 24.05
CA PRO A 7 -8.22 5.71 23.56
C PRO A 7 -6.98 5.22 24.32
N VAL A 8 -7.12 5.00 25.64
CA VAL A 8 -6.06 4.45 26.49
C VAL A 8 -5.81 2.98 26.11
N ALA A 9 -6.86 2.25 25.73
CA ALA A 9 -6.79 0.86 25.25
C ALA A 9 -5.99 0.73 24.00
N LEU A 10 -6.39 1.52 23.03
CA LEU A 10 -5.85 1.48 21.70
C LEU A 10 -4.37 1.84 21.79
N LYS A 11 -4.03 2.88 22.55
CA LYS A 11 -2.62 3.23 22.76
C LYS A 11 -1.83 2.09 23.39
N ALA A 12 -2.30 1.49 24.48
CA ALA A 12 -1.60 0.39 25.15
C ALA A 12 -1.43 -0.83 24.24
N LEU A 13 -2.45 -1.16 23.43
CA LEU A 13 -2.39 -2.24 22.45
C LEU A 13 -1.34 -1.95 21.37
N LEU A 14 -1.38 -0.76 20.79
CA LEU A 14 -0.42 -0.35 19.76
C LEU A 14 1.02 -0.27 20.29
N ASP A 15 1.20 0.20 21.52
CA ASP A 15 2.50 0.24 22.19
C ASP A 15 3.05 -1.17 22.49
N SER A 16 2.16 -2.18 22.59
CA SER A 16 2.55 -3.57 22.83
C SER A 16 3.02 -4.31 21.56
N VAL A 17 2.81 -3.73 20.38
CA VAL A 17 3.25 -4.31 19.11
C VAL A 17 4.78 -4.16 19.00
N PRO A 18 5.52 -5.28 18.90
CA PRO A 18 7.00 -5.28 18.95
C PRO A 18 7.65 -4.52 17.78
N GLY A 19 6.97 -4.40 16.63
CA GLY A 19 7.45 -3.61 15.51
C GLY A 19 6.80 -4.03 14.18
N PRO A 20 7.37 -3.55 13.07
CA PRO A 20 7.06 -4.07 11.74
C PRO A 20 7.48 -5.53 11.60
N THR A 21 6.66 -6.31 10.89
CA THR A 21 7.05 -7.66 10.46
C THR A 21 8.36 -7.66 9.64
N GLY A 22 9.01 -8.84 9.61
CA GLY A 22 10.19 -9.07 8.79
C GLY A 22 9.97 -8.78 7.30
N SER A 23 11.05 -8.57 6.55
CA SER A 23 10.99 -8.27 5.12
C SER A 23 11.03 -9.51 4.23
N GLU A 24 10.48 -9.39 3.03
CA GLU A 24 10.63 -10.32 1.92
C GLU A 24 10.71 -9.56 0.58
N THR A 25 11.30 -10.16 -0.45
CA THR A 25 11.40 -9.54 -1.78
C THR A 25 10.48 -10.24 -2.76
N LEU A 26 9.47 -9.52 -3.26
CA LEU A 26 8.47 -10.08 -4.17
C LEU A 26 8.54 -9.46 -5.56
N PRO A 27 8.13 -10.19 -6.63
CA PRO A 27 7.87 -9.59 -7.93
C PRO A 27 6.86 -8.45 -7.83
N LEU A 28 7.04 -7.39 -8.64
CA LEU A 28 6.19 -6.20 -8.60
C LEU A 28 4.70 -6.53 -8.70
N ALA A 29 4.33 -7.51 -9.54
CA ALA A 29 2.96 -7.98 -9.71
C ALA A 29 2.31 -8.58 -8.44
N ARG A 30 3.09 -8.91 -7.41
CA ARG A 30 2.64 -9.45 -6.11
C ARG A 30 2.78 -8.43 -4.97
N CYS A 31 3.15 -7.18 -5.28
CA CYS A 31 3.42 -6.15 -4.29
C CYS A 31 2.21 -5.23 -4.01
N ALA A 32 1.10 -5.36 -4.74
CA ALA A 32 -0.09 -4.53 -4.52
C ALA A 32 -0.58 -4.60 -3.07
N TRP A 33 -0.82 -3.43 -2.49
CA TRP A 33 -1.28 -3.23 -1.12
C TRP A 33 -0.33 -3.77 -0.03
N ARG A 34 0.91 -4.12 -0.38
CA ARG A 34 1.96 -4.44 0.58
C ARG A 34 2.61 -3.17 1.12
N VAL A 35 3.25 -3.25 2.27
CA VAL A 35 4.03 -2.14 2.84
C VAL A 35 5.48 -2.28 2.42
N LEU A 36 6.10 -1.20 1.96
CA LEU A 36 7.50 -1.19 1.55
C LEU A 36 8.42 -1.34 2.78
N ALA A 37 9.40 -2.25 2.71
CA ALA A 37 10.28 -2.53 3.85
C ALA A 37 11.51 -1.61 3.92
N ALA A 38 11.93 -1.04 2.80
CA ALA A 38 13.10 -0.18 2.70
C ALA A 38 12.88 0.90 1.63
N ASP A 39 13.62 2.00 1.73
CA ASP A 39 13.64 3.05 0.72
C ASP A 39 14.05 2.49 -0.65
N VAL A 40 13.36 2.92 -1.71
CA VAL A 40 13.58 2.47 -3.07
C VAL A 40 14.01 3.66 -3.93
N LYS A 41 15.27 3.59 -4.38
CA LYS A 41 15.88 4.58 -5.26
C LYS A 41 15.51 4.34 -6.71
N ALA A 42 15.40 5.37 -7.53
CA ALA A 42 15.23 5.24 -8.98
C ALA A 42 16.49 4.62 -9.62
N LEU A 43 16.32 3.61 -10.48
CA LEU A 43 17.42 2.98 -11.22
C LEU A 43 17.69 3.66 -12.57
N ARG A 44 16.91 4.69 -12.88
CA ARG A 44 16.99 5.42 -14.15
C ARG A 44 16.41 6.81 -14.00
N THR A 45 16.79 7.68 -14.92
CA THR A 45 16.18 8.99 -15.10
C THR A 45 14.95 8.88 -16.01
N GLN A 46 13.88 9.60 -15.67
CA GLN A 46 12.62 9.61 -16.41
C GLN A 46 12.09 11.04 -16.61
N PRO A 47 11.78 11.44 -17.87
CA PRO A 47 12.21 10.79 -19.09
C PRO A 47 13.75 10.76 -19.20
N PRO A 48 14.35 9.77 -19.89
CA PRO A 48 15.81 9.62 -19.96
C PRO A 48 16.51 10.70 -20.83
N PHE A 49 15.74 11.43 -21.63
CA PHE A 49 16.20 12.51 -22.50
C PHE A 49 15.12 13.58 -22.56
N ALA A 50 15.47 14.78 -23.03
CA ALA A 50 14.48 15.81 -23.32
C ALA A 50 13.60 15.34 -24.49
N ASN A 51 12.27 15.48 -24.35
CA ASN A 51 11.32 15.06 -25.37
C ASN A 51 10.21 16.09 -25.60
N ALA A 52 9.54 15.96 -26.75
CA ALA A 52 8.44 16.85 -27.10
C ALA A 52 7.21 16.62 -26.20
N ALA A 53 6.63 17.71 -25.72
CA ALA A 53 5.38 17.70 -24.96
C ALA A 53 4.14 17.67 -25.85
N MET A 54 4.28 18.07 -27.12
CA MET A 54 3.21 18.24 -28.11
C MET A 54 3.70 17.76 -29.48
N ASP A 55 2.76 17.50 -30.39
CA ASP A 55 3.06 17.25 -31.80
C ASP A 55 3.36 18.57 -32.54
N GLY A 56 4.34 18.56 -33.44
CA GLY A 56 4.74 19.76 -34.14
C GLY A 56 6.12 19.68 -34.79
N TYR A 57 6.91 20.72 -34.57
CA TYR A 57 8.24 20.86 -35.14
C TYR A 57 9.27 21.25 -34.08
N ALA A 58 10.31 20.44 -33.93
CA ALA A 58 11.48 20.80 -33.16
C ALA A 58 12.25 21.88 -33.91
N VAL A 59 12.50 22.98 -33.22
CA VAL A 59 13.00 24.24 -33.79
C VAL A 59 14.04 24.88 -32.87
N ARG A 60 14.80 25.82 -33.41
CA ARG A 60 15.57 26.80 -32.63
C ARG A 60 14.68 28.00 -32.36
N ALA A 61 14.56 28.39 -31.10
CA ALA A 61 13.77 29.57 -30.71
C ALA A 61 14.25 30.86 -31.40
N ASP A 62 15.52 30.95 -31.78
CA ASP A 62 16.10 32.10 -32.49
C ASP A 62 15.57 32.26 -33.92
N ASP A 63 15.01 31.20 -34.52
CA ASP A 63 14.41 31.23 -35.87
C ASP A 63 12.88 31.43 -35.84
N MET A 64 12.29 31.76 -34.68
CA MET A 64 10.81 31.80 -34.48
C MET A 64 10.17 33.16 -34.77
N ALA A 65 10.64 33.91 -35.77
CA ALA A 65 9.92 35.11 -36.21
C ALA A 65 8.63 34.73 -36.94
N ALA A 66 7.52 35.45 -36.70
CA ALA A 66 6.28 35.23 -37.44
C ALA A 66 6.50 35.45 -38.95
N GLY A 67 5.99 34.55 -39.77
CA GLY A 67 6.21 34.52 -41.22
C GLY A 67 7.55 33.90 -41.65
N GLN A 68 8.45 33.54 -40.73
CA GLN A 68 9.69 32.85 -41.06
C GLN A 68 9.39 31.48 -41.67
N GLN A 69 10.08 31.15 -42.76
CA GLN A 69 10.04 29.84 -43.38
C GLN A 69 11.21 28.98 -42.89
N LEU A 70 10.92 27.71 -42.57
CA LEU A 70 11.88 26.75 -42.07
C LEU A 70 11.83 25.49 -42.93
N ARG A 71 13.00 24.99 -43.33
CA ARG A 71 13.10 23.74 -44.09
C ARG A 71 12.98 22.55 -43.15
N VAL A 72 12.05 21.63 -43.43
CA VAL A 72 11.89 20.40 -42.68
C VAL A 72 12.93 19.39 -43.16
N ILE A 73 13.86 19.01 -42.28
CA ILE A 73 15.03 18.18 -42.64
C ILE A 73 14.89 16.70 -42.26
N GLY A 74 13.80 16.36 -41.57
CA GLY A 74 13.54 14.99 -41.12
C GLY A 74 12.41 14.91 -40.13
N GLU A 75 12.33 13.75 -39.48
CA GLU A 75 11.28 13.42 -38.51
C GLU A 75 11.88 12.72 -37.29
N SER A 76 11.39 13.06 -36.10
CA SER A 76 11.67 12.38 -34.83
C SER A 76 10.36 11.86 -34.23
N ALA A 77 10.29 10.57 -33.94
CA ALA A 77 9.12 9.90 -33.40
C ALA A 77 9.47 9.10 -32.13
N ALA A 78 8.47 8.74 -31.33
CA ALA A 78 8.67 7.87 -30.17
C ALA A 78 9.31 6.54 -30.62
N GLY A 79 10.46 6.20 -30.02
CA GLY A 79 11.24 5.01 -30.38
C GLY A 79 12.09 5.13 -31.66
N ARG A 80 12.01 6.25 -32.40
CA ARG A 80 12.85 6.53 -33.58
C ARG A 80 13.32 7.98 -33.56
N ARG A 81 14.52 8.19 -33.03
CA ARG A 81 15.13 9.52 -32.98
C ARG A 81 15.55 9.98 -34.38
N PHE A 82 15.54 11.29 -34.60
CA PHE A 82 16.32 11.88 -35.68
C PHE A 82 17.79 11.95 -35.25
N ASP A 83 18.70 11.36 -36.04
CA ASP A 83 20.14 11.29 -35.72
C ASP A 83 20.94 12.50 -36.20
N GLY A 84 20.34 13.41 -36.97
CA GLY A 84 20.99 14.65 -37.41
C GLY A 84 20.89 15.78 -36.38
N SER A 85 21.63 16.86 -36.65
CA SER A 85 21.58 18.10 -35.88
C SER A 85 20.76 19.17 -36.61
N LEU A 86 20.02 19.97 -35.85
CA LEU A 86 19.22 21.10 -36.34
C LEU A 86 20.07 22.37 -36.51
N GLY A 87 20.20 22.86 -37.74
CA GLY A 87 20.81 24.14 -38.08
C GLY A 87 19.84 25.33 -37.97
N SER A 88 20.32 26.54 -38.32
CA SER A 88 19.45 27.73 -38.40
C SER A 88 18.58 27.67 -39.66
N GLY A 89 17.32 28.08 -39.52
CA GLY A 89 16.33 28.01 -40.61
C GLY A 89 15.85 26.59 -40.92
N GLU A 90 16.16 25.62 -40.06
CA GLU A 90 15.75 24.23 -40.19
C GLU A 90 14.73 23.86 -39.11
N ALA A 91 13.90 22.86 -39.42
CA ALA A 91 12.94 22.26 -38.51
C ALA A 91 12.97 20.74 -38.65
N VAL A 92 12.67 20.01 -37.58
CA VAL A 92 12.43 18.55 -37.64
C VAL A 92 11.01 18.30 -37.20
N ARG A 93 10.23 17.58 -38.01
CA ARG A 93 8.88 17.16 -37.59
C ARG A 93 9.01 16.27 -36.37
N ILE A 94 8.27 16.56 -35.31
CA ILE A 94 8.39 15.84 -34.04
C ILE A 94 7.02 15.51 -33.47
N PHE A 95 6.91 14.33 -32.88
CA PHE A 95 5.69 13.87 -32.21
C PHE A 95 5.88 13.81 -30.70
N THR A 96 4.78 13.84 -29.97
CA THR A 96 4.72 13.79 -28.53
C THR A 96 5.50 12.60 -27.99
N GLY A 97 6.38 12.86 -27.03
CA GLY A 97 7.25 11.87 -26.41
C GLY A 97 8.51 11.53 -27.22
N ALA A 98 8.66 12.01 -28.45
CA ALA A 98 9.85 11.79 -29.26
C ALA A 98 11.07 12.57 -28.72
N PRO A 99 12.29 12.02 -28.80
CA PRO A 99 13.51 12.70 -28.38
C PRO A 99 13.71 14.02 -29.15
N MET A 100 14.10 15.07 -28.43
CA MET A 100 14.51 16.33 -29.05
C MET A 100 15.76 16.12 -29.91
N PRO A 101 15.76 16.56 -31.18
CA PRO A 101 16.96 16.61 -32.02
C PRO A 101 18.05 17.48 -31.41
N GLU A 102 19.31 17.17 -31.70
CA GLU A 102 20.42 18.03 -31.32
C GLU A 102 20.27 19.42 -31.97
N GLY A 103 20.54 20.48 -31.22
CA GLY A 103 20.39 21.88 -31.68
C GLY A 103 18.98 22.46 -31.55
N ALA A 104 17.94 21.65 -31.33
CA ALA A 104 16.59 22.13 -31.04
C ALA A 104 16.42 22.47 -29.55
N ASP A 105 15.69 23.53 -29.25
CA ASP A 105 15.42 23.99 -27.87
C ASP A 105 13.95 24.26 -27.56
N SER A 106 13.09 24.22 -28.58
CA SER A 106 11.64 24.42 -28.47
C SER A 106 10.89 23.52 -29.45
N VAL A 107 9.59 23.33 -29.18
CA VAL A 107 8.67 22.68 -30.13
C VAL A 107 7.59 23.68 -30.55
N LEU A 108 7.53 24.01 -31.83
CA LEU A 108 6.43 24.77 -32.43
C LEU A 108 5.26 23.81 -32.68
N MET A 109 4.11 24.06 -32.06
CA MET A 109 2.88 23.29 -32.29
C MET A 109 2.48 23.33 -33.76
N GLN A 110 2.02 22.19 -34.32
CA GLN A 110 1.63 22.13 -35.74
C GLN A 110 0.47 23.09 -36.07
N GLU A 111 -0.39 23.40 -35.10
CA GLU A 111 -1.50 24.35 -35.23
C GLU A 111 -0.99 25.78 -35.47
N ASN A 112 0.24 26.07 -35.01
CA ASN A 112 0.92 27.35 -35.11
C ASN A 112 1.86 27.41 -36.33
N ALA A 113 1.75 26.43 -37.25
CA ALA A 113 2.52 26.38 -38.49
C ALA A 113 1.61 26.26 -39.71
N GLU A 114 2.01 26.86 -40.82
CA GLU A 114 1.45 26.58 -42.16
C GLU A 114 2.35 25.60 -42.91
N GLY A 115 1.81 24.92 -43.93
CA GLY A 115 2.57 23.94 -44.71
C GLY A 115 2.81 22.63 -43.97
N VAL A 116 1.96 22.28 -42.99
CA VAL A 116 2.14 21.10 -42.14
C VAL A 116 2.29 19.83 -42.98
N GLY A 117 3.38 19.09 -42.76
CA GLY A 117 3.71 17.85 -43.49
C GLY A 117 4.47 18.08 -44.80
N GLY A 118 4.66 19.33 -45.22
CA GLY A 118 5.50 19.70 -46.34
C GLY A 118 7.00 19.76 -46.02
N PRO A 119 7.84 19.95 -47.05
CA PRO A 119 9.30 20.11 -46.89
C PRO A 119 9.69 21.48 -46.31
N VAL A 120 8.74 22.42 -46.21
CA VAL A 120 8.91 23.75 -45.63
C VAL A 120 7.66 24.08 -44.83
N ILE A 121 7.85 24.68 -43.66
CA ILE A 121 6.77 25.24 -42.85
C ILE A 121 6.95 26.75 -42.70
N THR A 122 5.85 27.46 -42.47
CA THR A 122 5.87 28.88 -42.11
C THR A 122 5.38 29.05 -40.68
N VAL A 123 6.12 29.80 -39.86
CA VAL A 123 5.75 30.12 -38.48
C VAL A 123 4.56 31.08 -38.49
N ARG A 124 3.39 30.66 -37.97
CA ARG A 124 2.24 31.56 -37.77
C ARG A 124 2.37 32.29 -36.45
N GLU A 125 2.54 31.51 -35.38
CA GLU A 125 2.70 32.02 -34.02
C GLU A 125 4.05 31.57 -33.45
N PRO A 126 4.93 32.52 -33.08
CA PRO A 126 6.22 32.22 -32.47
C PRO A 126 6.12 31.35 -31.22
N VAL A 127 7.13 30.53 -30.97
CA VAL A 127 7.29 29.79 -29.71
C VAL A 127 8.52 30.30 -28.94
N ALA A 128 8.35 30.56 -27.64
CA ALA A 128 9.46 30.96 -26.78
C ALA A 128 10.42 29.79 -26.52
N ARG A 129 11.67 30.12 -26.18
CA ARG A 129 12.72 29.13 -25.84
C ARG A 129 12.28 28.18 -24.72
N GLY A 130 12.55 26.89 -24.87
CA GLY A 130 12.26 25.85 -23.89
C GLY A 130 10.78 25.43 -23.81
N ARG A 131 9.89 26.04 -24.61
CA ARG A 131 8.46 25.71 -24.56
C ARG A 131 8.16 24.40 -25.26
N HIS A 132 7.18 23.70 -24.69
CA HIS A 132 6.72 22.39 -25.17
C HIS A 132 7.82 21.32 -25.20
N VAL A 133 8.86 21.49 -24.38
CA VAL A 133 9.91 20.51 -24.13
C VAL A 133 9.77 20.02 -22.70
N ARG A 134 9.70 18.70 -22.52
CA ARG A 134 9.85 18.07 -21.22
C ARG A 134 11.33 17.74 -21.04
N ALA A 135 11.94 18.30 -19.99
CA ALA A 135 13.34 18.07 -19.71
C ALA A 135 13.61 16.61 -19.29
N ALA A 136 14.84 16.13 -19.52
CA ALA A 136 15.29 14.86 -18.96
C ALA A 136 15.20 14.90 -17.42
N GLY A 137 14.67 13.84 -16.83
CA GLY A 137 14.50 13.74 -15.38
C GLY A 137 13.43 14.67 -14.81
N LEU A 138 12.46 15.10 -15.63
CA LEU A 138 11.30 15.85 -15.16
C LEU A 138 10.49 15.11 -14.09
N ASP A 139 10.37 13.78 -14.24
CA ASP A 139 9.59 12.96 -13.32
C ASP A 139 10.46 12.53 -12.12
N PHE A 140 11.65 11.98 -12.40
CA PHE A 140 12.68 11.67 -11.40
C PHE A 140 14.05 11.44 -12.08
N ARG A 141 15.13 11.58 -11.32
CA ARG A 141 16.49 11.23 -11.73
C ARG A 141 16.94 9.93 -11.08
N GLU A 142 17.90 9.27 -11.72
CA GLU A 142 18.59 8.13 -11.12
C GLU A 142 19.11 8.48 -9.72
N SER A 143 18.99 7.54 -8.79
CA SER A 143 19.31 7.68 -7.36
C SER A 143 18.35 8.52 -6.51
N ASP A 144 17.37 9.23 -7.09
CA ASP A 144 16.29 9.86 -6.31
C ASP A 144 15.51 8.80 -5.51
N VAL A 145 14.94 9.17 -4.35
CA VAL A 145 14.24 8.25 -3.43
C VAL A 145 12.75 8.62 -3.28
N PRO A 146 11.92 8.47 -4.32
CA PRO A 146 10.51 8.86 -4.25
C PRO A 146 9.61 7.85 -3.52
N LEU A 147 10.14 6.65 -3.21
CA LEU A 147 9.45 5.61 -2.45
C LEU A 147 10.19 5.34 -1.13
N MET A 148 9.63 5.78 -0.02
CA MET A 148 10.20 5.58 1.32
C MET A 148 9.62 4.34 2.01
N ALA A 149 10.39 3.74 2.90
CA ALA A 149 9.96 2.64 3.76
C ALA A 149 8.67 2.99 4.53
N GLY A 150 7.82 1.99 4.78
CA GLY A 150 6.52 2.17 5.44
C GLY A 150 5.41 2.68 4.50
N ARG A 151 5.71 2.97 3.23
CA ARG A 151 4.68 3.33 2.24
C ARG A 151 3.88 2.10 1.81
N VAL A 152 2.56 2.24 1.78
CA VAL A 152 1.66 1.25 1.15
C VAL A 152 1.79 1.34 -0.36
N LEU A 153 1.98 0.19 -1.01
CA LEU A 153 2.12 0.06 -2.46
C LEU A 153 0.76 0.01 -3.15
N ASP A 154 0.09 1.16 -3.19
CA ASP A 154 -1.10 1.39 -4.02
C ASP A 154 -0.79 1.40 -5.53
N SER A 155 -1.81 1.62 -6.36
CA SER A 155 -1.65 1.63 -7.82
C SER A 155 -0.62 2.65 -8.32
N ALA A 156 -0.58 3.84 -7.71
CA ALA A 156 0.36 4.90 -8.07
C ALA A 156 1.80 4.55 -7.67
N ALA A 157 2.00 4.01 -6.46
CA ALA A 157 3.30 3.57 -5.98
C ALA A 157 3.88 2.44 -6.85
N LEU A 158 3.05 1.48 -7.25
CA LEU A 158 3.45 0.41 -8.15
C LEU A 158 3.82 0.93 -9.55
N GLY A 159 3.05 1.86 -10.10
CA GLY A 159 3.36 2.51 -11.38
C GLY A 159 4.69 3.27 -11.32
N LEU A 160 4.93 3.99 -10.23
CA LEU A 160 6.20 4.69 -10.00
C LEU A 160 7.37 3.71 -9.86
N ALA A 161 7.23 2.63 -9.08
CA ALA A 161 8.26 1.59 -8.97
C ALA A 161 8.60 0.95 -10.32
N ALA A 162 7.58 0.67 -11.15
CA ALA A 162 7.78 0.16 -12.50
C ALA A 162 8.54 1.16 -13.37
N ALA A 163 8.12 2.43 -13.37
CA ALA A 163 8.77 3.50 -14.13
C ALA A 163 10.24 3.70 -13.70
N MET A 164 10.53 3.56 -12.41
CA MET A 164 11.88 3.60 -11.84
C MET A 164 12.74 2.39 -12.23
N GLY A 165 12.16 1.34 -12.82
CA GLY A 165 12.87 0.17 -13.33
C GLY A 165 12.92 -1.03 -12.38
N HIS A 166 12.08 -1.09 -11.33
CA HIS A 166 12.12 -2.17 -10.34
C HIS A 166 11.20 -3.35 -10.73
N PRO A 167 11.74 -4.54 -11.05
CA PRO A 167 10.93 -5.74 -11.30
C PRO A 167 10.48 -6.43 -10.00
N ARG A 168 11.13 -6.11 -8.88
CA ARG A 168 10.89 -6.68 -7.55
C ARG A 168 11.05 -5.59 -6.50
N LEU A 169 10.32 -5.69 -5.39
CA LEU A 169 10.41 -4.73 -4.30
C LEU A 169 10.60 -5.44 -2.95
N PRO A 170 11.37 -4.84 -2.02
CA PRO A 170 11.41 -5.28 -0.63
C PRO A 170 10.13 -4.82 0.07
N VAL A 171 9.33 -5.78 0.54
CA VAL A 171 8.07 -5.52 1.23
C VAL A 171 8.05 -6.20 2.59
N ARG A 172 7.23 -5.68 3.50
CA ARG A 172 6.94 -6.29 4.79
C ARG A 172 6.12 -7.55 4.58
N ARG A 173 6.44 -8.64 5.28
CA ARG A 173 5.64 -9.87 5.28
C ARG A 173 4.22 -9.56 5.74
N LYS A 174 3.23 -10.32 5.27
CA LYS A 174 1.88 -10.16 5.81
C LYS A 174 1.88 -10.62 7.27
N PRO A 175 1.33 -9.84 8.21
CA PRO A 175 1.09 -10.35 9.56
C PRO A 175 0.07 -11.48 9.48
N ARG A 176 0.36 -12.57 10.18
CA ARG A 176 -0.47 -13.78 10.19
C ARG A 176 -1.25 -13.81 11.50
N VAL A 177 -2.56 -13.91 11.42
CA VAL A 177 -3.47 -13.85 12.56
C VAL A 177 -4.27 -15.14 12.62
N ALA A 178 -4.11 -15.89 13.70
CA ALA A 178 -4.82 -17.15 13.91
C ALA A 178 -6.09 -16.94 14.74
N ILE A 179 -7.23 -17.43 14.23
CA ILE A 179 -8.55 -17.21 14.81
C ILE A 179 -9.11 -18.56 15.26
N LEU A 180 -9.56 -18.64 16.51
CA LEU A 180 -10.08 -19.86 17.12
C LEU A 180 -11.42 -19.55 17.79
N ALA A 181 -12.50 -20.12 17.29
CA ALA A 181 -13.77 -20.09 17.99
C ALA A 181 -13.73 -21.04 19.19
N THR A 182 -14.34 -20.65 20.31
CA THR A 182 -14.38 -21.48 21.52
C THR A 182 -15.77 -21.50 22.09
N GLY A 183 -16.32 -22.70 22.31
CA GLY A 183 -17.61 -22.85 22.97
C GLY A 183 -18.27 -24.18 22.63
N ASP A 184 -18.83 -24.84 23.65
CA ASP A 184 -19.58 -26.08 23.49
C ASP A 184 -20.88 -25.85 22.71
N GLU A 185 -21.38 -24.61 22.73
CA GLU A 185 -22.56 -24.13 22.01
C GLU A 185 -22.32 -23.96 20.51
N LEU A 186 -21.07 -24.00 20.03
CA LEU A 186 -20.75 -23.62 18.66
C LEU A 186 -20.74 -24.82 17.70
N VAL A 187 -21.37 -24.65 16.54
CA VAL A 187 -21.27 -25.57 15.38
C VAL A 187 -20.82 -24.83 14.13
N ALA A 188 -20.24 -25.55 13.16
CA ALA A 188 -19.79 -24.94 11.91
C ALA A 188 -20.99 -24.57 11.00
N PRO A 189 -20.88 -23.53 10.16
CA PRO A 189 -21.91 -23.24 9.17
C PRO A 189 -22.20 -24.43 8.26
N GLY A 190 -23.48 -24.79 8.13
CA GLY A 190 -23.93 -25.93 7.33
C GLY A 190 -24.10 -27.23 8.13
N GLU A 191 -23.61 -27.29 9.37
CA GLU A 191 -23.91 -28.40 10.28
C GLU A 191 -25.29 -28.22 10.93
N PRO A 192 -26.07 -29.31 11.17
CA PRO A 192 -27.30 -29.21 11.92
C PRO A 192 -27.03 -28.78 13.36
N ALA A 193 -27.59 -27.62 13.76
CA ALA A 193 -27.50 -27.15 15.14
C ALA A 193 -28.45 -27.95 16.06
N GLY A 194 -27.91 -28.44 17.18
CA GLY A 194 -28.71 -29.02 18.25
C GLY A 194 -29.54 -27.96 19.01
N PRO A 195 -30.39 -28.39 19.97
CA PRO A 195 -31.31 -27.49 20.69
C PRO A 195 -30.64 -26.32 21.41
N ASP A 196 -29.40 -26.52 21.88
CA ASP A 196 -28.63 -25.54 22.66
C ASP A 196 -27.37 -25.07 21.90
N GLN A 197 -27.36 -25.21 20.57
CA GLN A 197 -26.22 -24.83 19.73
C GLN A 197 -26.56 -23.70 18.77
N ILE A 198 -25.54 -22.90 18.45
CA ILE A 198 -25.58 -21.79 17.51
C ILE A 198 -24.42 -21.89 16.52
N VAL A 199 -24.57 -21.24 15.37
CA VAL A 199 -23.55 -21.28 14.32
C VAL A 199 -22.42 -20.30 14.63
N ALA A 200 -21.18 -20.79 14.59
CA ALA A 200 -19.98 -19.95 14.69
C ALA A 200 -19.89 -19.03 13.46
N SER A 201 -20.10 -17.73 13.68
CA SER A 201 -20.15 -16.73 12.59
C SER A 201 -19.06 -15.65 12.71
N ASN A 202 -18.59 -15.34 13.92
CA ASN A 202 -17.65 -14.23 14.11
C ASN A 202 -16.27 -14.52 13.52
N SER A 203 -15.82 -15.78 13.50
CA SER A 203 -14.55 -16.16 12.87
C SER A 203 -14.48 -15.66 11.42
N PHE A 204 -15.56 -15.82 10.64
CA PHE A 204 -15.62 -15.35 9.25
C PHE A 204 -15.51 -13.82 9.14
N ALA A 205 -16.21 -13.09 10.02
CA ALA A 205 -16.14 -11.64 10.04
C ALA A 205 -14.75 -11.12 10.46
N LEU A 206 -14.12 -11.77 11.43
CA LEU A 206 -12.76 -11.45 11.88
C LEU A 206 -11.71 -11.73 10.81
N MET A 207 -11.79 -12.87 10.13
CA MET A 207 -10.91 -13.22 9.02
C MET A 207 -10.99 -12.16 7.91
N ALA A 208 -12.20 -11.76 7.52
CA ALA A 208 -12.40 -10.71 6.53
C ALA A 208 -11.80 -9.35 6.96
N LEU A 209 -11.87 -9.00 8.24
CA LEU A 209 -11.25 -7.78 8.79
C LEU A 209 -9.72 -7.85 8.73
N VAL A 210 -9.12 -9.01 9.07
CA VAL A 210 -7.67 -9.24 8.98
C VAL A 210 -7.18 -9.10 7.54
N GLU A 211 -7.84 -9.75 6.59
CA GLU A 211 -7.47 -9.70 5.18
C GLU A 211 -7.61 -8.29 4.60
N LYS A 212 -8.70 -7.59 4.94
CA LYS A 212 -8.92 -6.19 4.56
C LYS A 212 -7.83 -5.27 5.11
N ALA A 213 -7.31 -5.56 6.29
CA ALA A 213 -6.22 -4.82 6.90
C ALA A 213 -4.82 -5.21 6.37
N GLY A 214 -4.74 -6.13 5.40
CA GLY A 214 -3.50 -6.56 4.75
C GLY A 214 -2.80 -7.75 5.39
N GLY A 215 -3.42 -8.37 6.40
CA GLY A 215 -2.95 -9.59 7.03
C GLY A 215 -3.31 -10.87 6.27
N GLU A 216 -2.88 -11.99 6.82
CA GLU A 216 -3.27 -13.35 6.44
C GLU A 216 -4.00 -13.99 7.61
N ALA A 217 -5.25 -14.41 7.41
CA ALA A 217 -6.04 -15.06 8.42
C ALA A 217 -5.81 -16.58 8.40
N LEU A 218 -5.65 -17.19 9.58
CA LEU A 218 -5.54 -18.63 9.76
C LEU A 218 -6.72 -19.10 10.60
N ASP A 219 -7.63 -19.87 10.00
CA ASP A 219 -8.75 -20.48 10.71
C ASP A 219 -8.27 -21.72 11.47
N LEU A 220 -8.40 -21.69 12.79
CA LEU A 220 -8.12 -22.84 13.66
C LEU A 220 -9.38 -23.65 13.97
N GLY A 221 -10.55 -23.25 13.47
CA GLY A 221 -11.83 -23.93 13.68
C GLY A 221 -12.47 -23.60 15.03
N ILE A 222 -13.30 -24.53 15.50
CA ILE A 222 -14.02 -24.46 16.78
C ILE A 222 -13.37 -25.45 17.73
N ALA A 223 -12.97 -25.00 18.92
CA ALA A 223 -12.59 -25.85 20.04
C ALA A 223 -13.69 -25.85 21.11
N ARG A 224 -13.95 -27.01 21.71
CA ARG A 224 -14.81 -27.09 22.90
C ARG A 224 -14.12 -26.45 24.11
N ASP A 225 -14.89 -26.19 25.16
CA ASP A 225 -14.40 -25.64 26.43
C ASP A 225 -13.62 -26.69 27.26
N GLU A 226 -12.90 -27.58 26.58
CA GLU A 226 -12.04 -28.59 27.17
C GLU A 226 -10.58 -28.19 26.99
N ARG A 227 -9.83 -28.23 28.10
CA ARG A 227 -8.40 -27.85 28.11
C ARG A 227 -7.58 -28.59 27.06
N VAL A 228 -7.87 -29.87 26.82
CA VAL A 228 -7.13 -30.69 25.85
C VAL A 228 -7.42 -30.26 24.42
N GLU A 229 -8.67 -29.93 24.09
CA GLU A 229 -9.03 -29.42 22.77
C GLU A 229 -8.40 -28.05 22.52
N LEU A 230 -8.55 -27.11 23.46
CA LEU A 230 -7.95 -25.78 23.35
C LEU A 230 -6.43 -25.86 23.11
N LEU A 231 -5.73 -26.71 23.86
CA LEU A 231 -4.29 -26.93 23.68
C LEU A 231 -3.95 -27.65 22.36
N GLY A 232 -4.81 -28.57 21.91
CA GLY A 232 -4.65 -29.25 20.63
C GLY A 232 -4.69 -28.28 19.45
N HIS A 233 -5.70 -27.39 19.44
CA HIS A 233 -5.83 -26.35 18.42
C HIS A 233 -4.70 -25.30 18.49
N LEU A 234 -4.27 -24.90 19.69
CA LEU A 234 -3.10 -24.05 19.83
C LEU A 234 -1.78 -24.72 19.40
N GLY A 235 -1.68 -26.04 19.59
CA GLY A 235 -0.55 -26.83 19.08
C GLY A 235 -0.44 -26.80 17.54
N LEU A 236 -1.51 -26.43 16.83
CA LEU A 236 -1.49 -26.22 15.37
C LEU A 236 -0.89 -24.86 15.00
N VAL A 237 -0.86 -23.90 15.92
CA VAL A 237 -0.32 -22.55 15.70
C VAL A 237 1.18 -22.61 15.48
N GLU A 238 1.93 -23.32 16.31
CA GLU A 238 3.40 -23.37 16.19
C GLU A 238 3.86 -23.94 14.83
N PRO A 239 3.41 -25.11 14.35
CA PRO A 239 3.76 -25.62 13.02
C PRO A 239 3.24 -24.73 11.90
N ALA A 240 2.03 -24.18 12.02
CA ALA A 240 1.48 -23.25 11.04
C ALA A 240 2.31 -21.96 10.95
N LEU A 241 2.94 -21.53 12.05
CA LEU A 241 3.78 -20.33 12.15
C LEU A 241 5.30 -20.61 12.08
N ARG A 242 5.76 -21.86 11.91
CA ARG A 242 7.20 -22.16 11.73
C ARG A 242 7.69 -21.45 10.46
N ASN A 243 8.75 -20.63 10.62
CA ASN A 243 9.33 -19.63 9.69
C ASN A 243 8.89 -18.17 9.91
N VAL A 244 8.17 -17.89 11.00
CA VAL A 244 7.86 -16.56 11.50
C VAL A 244 8.80 -16.25 12.68
N GLU A 245 9.57 -15.15 12.63
CA GLU A 245 10.06 -14.52 13.85
C GLU A 245 8.80 -14.11 14.62
N ILE A 246 8.52 -14.81 15.73
CA ILE A 246 7.24 -14.71 16.44
C ILE A 246 7.14 -13.32 17.09
N GLU A 247 6.54 -12.39 16.35
CA GLU A 247 5.76 -11.32 16.94
C GLU A 247 4.38 -11.92 17.27
N PRO A 248 3.89 -11.83 18.52
CA PRO A 248 3.06 -12.89 19.08
C PRO A 248 1.71 -13.07 18.35
N PRO A 249 1.27 -14.31 18.06
CA PRO A 249 -0.01 -14.54 17.39
C PRO A 249 -1.18 -14.00 18.18
N VAL A 250 -2.05 -13.26 17.50
CA VAL A 250 -3.29 -12.69 18.04
C VAL A 250 -4.37 -13.78 18.05
N ALA A 251 -4.53 -14.50 19.15
CA ALA A 251 -5.57 -15.53 19.27
C ALA A 251 -6.91 -14.90 19.65
N VAL A 252 -7.85 -14.87 18.71
CA VAL A 252 -9.20 -14.36 18.96
C VAL A 252 -10.14 -15.47 19.39
N ALA A 253 -10.39 -15.55 20.70
CA ALA A 253 -11.49 -16.34 21.24
C ALA A 253 -12.80 -15.59 21.04
N ASP A 254 -13.71 -16.19 20.29
CA ASP A 254 -15.12 -15.80 20.22
C ASP A 254 -15.87 -16.63 21.25
N GLY A 255 -16.33 -16.02 22.33
CA GLY A 255 -17.22 -16.69 23.29
C GLY A 255 -18.65 -16.21 23.05
N ALA A 256 -19.60 -17.10 22.79
CA ALA A 256 -21.01 -16.72 22.95
C ALA A 256 -21.45 -16.80 24.42
N SER A 257 -20.61 -17.35 25.30
CA SER A 257 -20.87 -17.52 26.73
C SER A 257 -20.53 -16.28 27.57
N GLY A 258 -21.55 -15.74 28.26
CA GLY A 258 -21.46 -14.51 29.04
C GLY A 258 -20.35 -14.49 30.11
N HIS A 259 -19.70 -13.32 30.24
CA HIS A 259 -18.92 -12.72 31.33
C HIS A 259 -17.94 -13.53 32.22
N GLY A 260 -17.92 -14.87 32.21
CA GLY A 260 -17.19 -15.68 33.21
C GLY A 260 -16.34 -16.85 32.67
N LYS A 261 -16.82 -17.62 31.68
CA LYS A 261 -16.12 -18.84 31.21
C LYS A 261 -15.01 -18.53 30.19
N GLY A 262 -15.33 -17.79 29.12
CA GLY A 262 -14.37 -17.42 28.09
C GLY A 262 -13.17 -16.60 28.58
N GLN A 263 -13.29 -15.90 29.71
CA GLN A 263 -12.16 -15.20 30.35
C GLN A 263 -11.19 -16.17 31.04
N HIS A 264 -11.72 -17.20 31.71
CA HIS A 264 -10.89 -18.21 32.37
C HIS A 264 -10.10 -19.04 31.37
N ASP A 265 -10.64 -19.24 30.17
CA ASP A 265 -9.96 -19.96 29.10
C ASP A 265 -8.91 -19.09 28.40
N ALA A 266 -9.18 -17.80 28.14
CA ALA A 266 -8.18 -16.83 27.68
C ALA A 266 -6.98 -16.69 28.65
N GLU A 267 -7.24 -16.66 29.97
CA GLU A 267 -6.20 -16.63 31.01
C GLU A 267 -5.35 -17.92 31.03
N LYS A 268 -5.94 -19.10 30.75
CA LYS A 268 -5.19 -20.35 30.59
C LYS A 268 -4.31 -20.35 29.33
N MET A 269 -4.75 -19.70 28.24
CA MET A 269 -4.00 -19.62 26.98
C MET A 269 -2.73 -18.75 27.10
N GLN A 270 -2.77 -17.67 27.89
CA GLN A 270 -1.66 -16.71 28.03
C GLN A 270 -0.42 -17.27 28.75
N GLY A 271 -0.56 -18.36 29.52
CA GLY A 271 0.52 -18.85 30.37
C GLY A 271 1.64 -19.65 29.69
N ARG A 272 1.51 -20.07 28.42
CA ARG A 272 2.45 -21.06 27.81
C ARG A 272 2.82 -20.86 26.34
N VAL A 273 2.23 -19.89 25.64
CA VAL A 273 2.64 -19.55 24.28
C VAL A 273 3.18 -18.12 24.32
N ASP A 274 4.32 -17.83 23.69
CA ASP A 274 4.73 -16.45 23.36
C ASP A 274 3.77 -15.87 22.30
N ALA A 275 2.49 -15.74 22.68
CA ALA A 275 1.34 -15.34 21.87
C ALA A 275 0.61 -14.16 22.51
N HIS A 276 0.06 -13.27 21.69
CA HIS A 276 -0.82 -12.20 22.13
C HIS A 276 -2.23 -12.79 22.14
N ALA A 277 -2.72 -13.38 23.22
CA ALA A 277 -4.13 -13.79 23.22
C ALA A 277 -5.04 -12.55 23.25
N LEU A 278 -5.84 -12.35 22.21
CA LEU A 278 -6.71 -11.19 22.02
C LEU A 278 -8.15 -11.65 21.84
N GLN A 279 -8.92 -11.78 22.92
CA GLN A 279 -10.36 -12.05 22.82
C GLN A 279 -11.04 -10.92 22.02
N ALA A 280 -12.00 -11.22 21.13
CA ALA A 280 -12.76 -10.20 20.42
C ALA A 280 -14.15 -10.74 20.10
N PHE A 281 -15.18 -10.02 20.56
CA PHE A 281 -16.58 -10.33 20.30
C PHE A 281 -17.06 -9.41 19.16
N LEU A 282 -17.77 -9.92 18.15
CA LEU A 282 -18.53 -9.08 17.21
C LEU A 282 -19.97 -8.89 17.73
N PRO A 283 -20.59 -7.71 17.56
CA PRO A 283 -21.87 -7.42 18.18
C PRO A 283 -23.04 -8.08 17.43
N VAL A 284 -23.81 -8.89 18.16
CA VAL A 284 -25.26 -9.00 17.98
C VAL A 284 -25.89 -8.30 19.20
N GLU A 285 -26.34 -7.06 18.98
CA GLU A 285 -27.17 -6.19 19.82
C GLU A 285 -26.83 -5.85 21.30
N ASP A 286 -25.91 -6.49 22.04
CA ASP A 286 -25.73 -6.13 23.48
C ASP A 286 -24.28 -5.90 24.00
N GLY A 287 -23.39 -5.53 23.08
CA GLY A 287 -22.36 -4.50 23.30
C GLY A 287 -21.46 -4.58 24.54
N ARG A 288 -20.57 -5.59 24.65
CA ARG A 288 -19.29 -5.48 25.39
C ARG A 288 -18.15 -6.23 24.68
N HIS A 289 -17.04 -5.54 24.44
CA HIS A 289 -15.82 -6.13 23.86
C HIS A 289 -14.71 -6.15 24.92
N ARG A 290 -13.99 -7.26 25.07
CA ARG A 290 -12.77 -7.35 25.88
C ARG A 290 -11.61 -7.79 25.02
N PHE A 291 -10.51 -7.04 25.05
CA PHE A 291 -9.25 -7.35 24.40
C PHE A 291 -8.22 -7.76 25.48
N ALA A 292 -7.14 -8.44 25.12
CA ALA A 292 -6.00 -8.61 26.03
C ALA A 292 -4.69 -8.54 25.24
N GLY A 293 -3.65 -8.01 25.88
CA GLY A 293 -2.29 -7.92 25.33
C GLY A 293 -1.32 -8.79 26.13
N ARG A 294 -0.02 -8.72 25.79
CA ARG A 294 1.04 -9.47 26.50
C ARG A 294 1.06 -9.09 27.99
N ASP A 295 1.36 -10.06 28.85
CA ASP A 295 1.58 -9.92 30.30
C ASP A 295 0.35 -9.70 31.20
N GLY A 296 -0.82 -10.25 30.85
CA GLY A 296 -1.97 -10.27 31.76
C GLY A 296 -2.55 -8.88 32.08
N ARG A 297 -2.18 -7.86 31.31
CA ARG A 297 -2.81 -6.54 31.39
C ARG A 297 -4.11 -6.57 30.60
N LEU A 298 -5.21 -6.79 31.33
CA LEU A 298 -6.59 -6.70 30.86
C LEU A 298 -6.79 -5.49 29.94
N ALA A 299 -7.23 -5.73 28.71
CA ALA A 299 -7.57 -4.66 27.79
C ALA A 299 -9.11 -4.51 27.64
N PHE A 300 -9.69 -3.74 28.57
CA PHE A 300 -10.91 -2.92 28.41
C PHE A 300 -12.25 -3.65 28.29
N GLU A 301 -13.35 -2.96 28.62
CA GLU A 301 -14.75 -3.37 28.42
C GLU A 301 -15.53 -2.13 27.91
N ARG A 302 -16.27 -2.26 26.80
CA ARG A 302 -16.95 -1.16 26.08
C ARG A 302 -18.44 -1.12 26.42
N ASN A 303 -19.01 0.08 26.58
CA ASN A 303 -20.45 0.35 26.44
C ASN A 303 -20.67 1.27 25.21
N MET A 304 -21.74 1.05 24.44
CA MET A 304 -21.92 1.51 23.05
C MET A 304 -22.33 2.99 22.91
N ASP A 305 -21.62 3.76 22.06
CA ASP A 305 -22.19 4.98 21.42
C ASP A 305 -21.55 5.37 20.05
N GLN A 306 -20.75 4.50 19.38
CA GLN A 306 -20.16 4.84 18.06
C GLN A 306 -20.05 3.61 17.12
N THR A 307 -20.39 3.80 15.84
CA THR A 307 -20.88 2.76 14.90
C THR A 307 -19.87 2.18 13.89
N ALA A 308 -18.57 2.12 14.17
CA ALA A 308 -17.62 1.45 13.26
C ALA A 308 -16.51 0.67 14.00
N PRO A 309 -16.34 -0.64 13.75
CA PRO A 309 -15.14 -1.36 14.17
C PRO A 309 -13.96 -1.00 13.25
N VAL A 310 -12.91 -0.40 13.79
CA VAL A 310 -11.66 -0.11 13.08
C VAL A 310 -10.59 -1.09 13.56
N LEU A 311 -10.42 -2.21 12.87
CA LEU A 311 -9.20 -3.01 12.99
C LEU A 311 -8.12 -2.35 12.12
N ARG A 312 -7.15 -1.69 12.76
CA ARG A 312 -5.98 -1.11 12.08
C ARG A 312 -4.78 -1.97 12.45
N ILE A 313 -4.27 -2.75 11.50
CA ILE A 313 -2.95 -3.37 11.64
C ILE A 313 -1.95 -2.23 11.48
N VAL A 314 -1.36 -1.80 12.58
CA VAL A 314 -0.42 -0.68 12.59
C VAL A 314 0.98 -1.21 12.36
N ASP A 315 1.48 -0.98 11.14
CA ASP A 315 2.90 -1.08 10.85
C ASP A 315 3.57 0.21 11.36
N ARG A 316 4.35 0.09 12.44
CA ARG A 316 4.95 1.26 13.11
C ARG A 316 6.04 1.84 12.19
N ARG A 317 5.86 3.08 11.73
CA ARG A 317 6.92 3.80 11.00
C ARG A 317 8.14 3.95 11.92
N PRO A 318 9.38 3.76 11.42
CA PRO A 318 10.55 4.23 12.13
C PRO A 318 10.50 5.77 12.20
N ASP A 319 10.80 6.31 13.38
CA ASP A 319 10.49 7.68 13.79
C ASP A 319 10.91 8.77 12.79
N GLY A 320 9.98 9.69 12.54
CA GLY A 320 10.21 10.94 11.82
C GLY A 320 9.11 11.93 12.22
N ASP A 321 9.43 12.75 13.22
CA ASP A 321 8.73 13.94 13.74
C ASP A 321 7.24 14.11 13.42
N ASP A 322 6.41 13.88 14.45
CA ASP A 322 5.11 14.54 14.59
C ASP A 322 5.35 16.06 14.78
N ALA A 323 5.46 16.77 13.65
CA ALA A 323 5.39 18.22 13.63
C ALA A 323 4.44 18.67 12.51
N ALA A 324 3.32 19.24 12.98
CA ALA A 324 2.45 20.20 12.29
C ALA A 324 1.55 19.69 11.13
N VAL A 325 0.29 19.42 11.47
CA VAL A 325 -0.89 20.04 10.83
C VAL A 325 -1.92 20.25 11.95
N GLY A 326 -2.14 21.43 12.52
CA GLY A 326 -2.36 22.70 11.83
C GLY A 326 -3.87 22.87 11.66
N ALA A 327 -4.53 23.41 12.69
CA ALA A 327 -5.92 23.86 12.61
C ALA A 327 -6.07 24.95 11.55
N ALA A 328 -7.08 24.83 10.70
CA ALA A 328 -7.69 25.91 9.92
C ALA A 328 -9.16 25.50 9.70
N GLN A 329 -10.08 26.15 10.42
CA GLN A 329 -11.03 27.15 9.90
C GLN A 329 -12.10 26.56 8.99
#